data_AF-A0A3E0MZI0-F1
#
_entry.id   AF-A0A3E0MZI0-F1
#
_cell.length_a   1.000
_cell.length_b   1.000
_cell.length_c   1.000
_cell.angle_alpha   90.00
_cell.angle_beta   90.00
_cell.angle_gamma   90.00
#
_symmetry.space_group_name_H-M   'P 1'
#
loop_
_entity.id
_entity.type
_entity.pdbx_description
1 polymer ?
#
loop_
_entity_poly.entity_id
_entity_poly.type
_entity_poly.pdbx_seq_one_letter_code
_entity_poly.pdbx_strand_id
1 'polypeptide(L)'
;MLQLDDGTWEHRAYWGKALLPFTDVAQSAAGKLRVGDLPELGKWVRLEVDAEKIGLAAGAVVRGMSFSQYDGTVYWDAAGVNSRAVPTTSAPESEGTPRRERLARWMTHPENPYFARSYVNRIWSYLLGVGLIEPVDDIRAGNPATNPELLDEMTRRFVASDFDVRQLMEDICKSRTYQLSIESNEWNEDDSLNYTKAKARRLPAEVLYDAIHRATGSVSRLPGLPRGARAAEVVDPGQKLEDGFLDQFGRPPRESACECERQTGVMLGPVMKLIMGPTVNEAIIDPENAITKLVEEVKDDEAVVRAMYLRILNRPPTRREIQASVALLQTPLDDGALLETRAEIDKVIERLDAEQPAWDADYSARAGGEVKSDPWYRLGPLMATNANEAFAKSFFDETKPIDLDKPIGGKKWTKRADYKDKTVTPLDGDNSANYLYRTLTSPNERKVVFYFGSDDGIRVWLNGREIHSLRVGRPVRPDNDRVEVTLREGANTLLMKINNGYGASGFYFRTDANLAGAGLPEKVAAIFRVAPAERTEEQRAELTAYFRGTDAEYRKLAKELLIHERNAANPRLVGAQDLAWALINSPAFIFNR
;
A
#
# COMPACT_ATOMS: atom_id res chain seq x y z
N MET A 1 5.30 -36.75 -47.36
CA MET A 1 5.43 -37.71 -46.23
C MET A 1 6.76 -37.46 -45.55
N LEU A 2 6.76 -37.37 -44.23
CA LEU A 2 7.93 -37.34 -43.37
C LEU A 2 8.16 -38.74 -42.81
N GLN A 3 9.41 -39.20 -42.78
CA GLN A 3 9.83 -40.46 -42.18
C GLN A 3 11.03 -40.22 -41.26
N LEU A 4 11.05 -40.87 -40.10
CA LEU A 4 12.16 -40.85 -39.14
C LEU A 4 12.73 -42.26 -38.95
N ASP A 5 14.03 -42.35 -38.76
CA ASP A 5 14.77 -43.60 -38.49
C ASP A 5 15.35 -43.57 -37.08
N ASP A 6 14.96 -44.54 -36.24
CA ASP A 6 15.53 -44.78 -34.90
C ASP A 6 16.33 -46.11 -34.81
N GLY A 7 16.64 -46.70 -35.97
CA GLY A 7 16.94 -48.12 -36.14
C GLY A 7 15.92 -48.82 -37.06
N THR A 8 14.72 -48.24 -37.23
CA THR A 8 13.73 -48.66 -38.24
C THR A 8 13.07 -47.43 -38.91
N TRP A 9 12.61 -47.57 -40.17
CA TRP A 9 11.89 -46.50 -40.90
C TRP A 9 10.38 -46.48 -40.66
N GLU A 10 9.89 -47.09 -39.57
CA GLU A 10 8.46 -47.27 -39.35
C GLU A 10 7.76 -46.04 -38.77
N HIS A 11 8.45 -44.93 -38.52
CA HIS A 11 7.89 -43.69 -37.98
C HIS A 11 7.57 -42.69 -39.10
N ARG A 12 6.32 -42.69 -39.58
CA ARG A 12 5.87 -42.01 -40.79
C ARG A 12 4.66 -41.13 -40.55
N ALA A 13 4.71 -39.91 -41.08
CA ALA A 13 3.61 -38.95 -41.11
C ALA A 13 3.35 -38.47 -42.55
N TYR A 14 2.09 -38.39 -42.98
CA TYR A 14 1.78 -37.90 -44.32
C TYR A 14 0.59 -36.95 -44.39
N TRP A 15 0.59 -36.14 -45.43
CA TRP A 15 -0.43 -35.14 -45.76
C TRP A 15 -0.96 -35.42 -47.16
N GLY A 16 -2.27 -35.29 -47.35
CA GLY A 16 -2.96 -35.58 -48.60
C GLY A 16 -3.52 -37.00 -48.70
N LYS A 17 -3.61 -37.50 -49.94
CA LYS A 17 -4.06 -38.86 -50.25
C LYS A 17 -2.91 -39.87 -50.06
N ALA A 18 -3.25 -41.09 -49.66
CA ALA A 18 -2.29 -42.18 -49.47
C ALA A 18 -1.86 -42.76 -50.84
N LEU A 19 -0.94 -42.09 -51.52
CA LEU A 19 -0.46 -42.45 -52.87
C LEU A 19 0.97 -42.99 -52.87
N LEU A 20 1.69 -42.84 -51.76
CA LEU A 20 3.06 -43.34 -51.63
C LEU A 20 3.06 -44.83 -51.23
N PRO A 21 4.04 -45.62 -51.71
CA PRO A 21 4.29 -46.93 -51.13
C PRO A 21 4.41 -46.79 -49.60
N PHE A 22 3.90 -47.77 -48.86
CA PHE A 22 3.89 -47.77 -47.39
C PHE A 22 2.87 -46.83 -46.71
N THR A 23 1.92 -46.24 -47.45
CA THR A 23 0.77 -45.48 -46.89
C THR A 23 -0.58 -46.24 -46.92
N ASP A 24 -0.62 -47.46 -47.48
CA ASP A 24 -1.85 -48.22 -47.80
C ASP A 24 -2.07 -49.46 -46.90
N VAL A 25 -1.84 -49.32 -45.59
CA VAL A 25 -2.18 -50.38 -44.62
C VAL A 25 -3.09 -49.77 -43.58
N ALA A 26 -4.15 -50.48 -43.19
CA ALA A 26 -5.21 -50.08 -42.27
C ALA A 26 -4.76 -49.01 -41.25
N GLN A 27 -5.52 -47.92 -41.14
CA GLN A 27 -5.26 -46.64 -40.43
C GLN A 27 -4.88 -46.70 -38.93
N SER A 28 -4.36 -47.82 -38.41
CA SER A 28 -4.04 -48.02 -36.99
C SER A 28 -2.79 -48.86 -36.71
N ALA A 29 -1.95 -49.20 -37.71
CA ALA A 29 -0.65 -49.78 -37.40
C ALA A 29 0.27 -48.67 -36.83
N ALA A 30 0.69 -48.82 -35.57
CA ALA A 30 1.59 -47.90 -34.89
C ALA A 30 2.77 -47.54 -35.79
N GLY A 31 2.97 -46.24 -36.04
CA GLY A 31 4.02 -45.75 -36.92
C GLY A 31 3.57 -45.06 -38.21
N LYS A 32 2.30 -45.17 -38.66
CA LYS A 32 1.88 -44.57 -39.95
C LYS A 32 0.67 -43.66 -39.78
N LEU A 33 0.90 -42.35 -39.68
CA LEU A 33 -0.14 -41.38 -39.37
C LEU A 33 -0.49 -40.48 -40.55
N ARG A 34 -1.77 -40.44 -40.92
CA ARG A 34 -2.32 -39.34 -41.74
C ARG A 34 -2.55 -38.12 -40.84
N VAL A 35 -1.83 -37.04 -41.11
CA VAL A 35 -1.91 -35.82 -40.30
C VAL A 35 -2.97 -34.85 -40.83
N GLY A 36 -3.13 -34.74 -42.15
CA GLY A 36 -4.09 -33.79 -42.73
C GLY A 36 -4.10 -33.77 -44.26
N ASP A 37 -4.72 -32.75 -44.83
CA ASP A 37 -4.73 -32.48 -46.27
C ASP A 37 -3.43 -31.81 -46.73
N LEU A 38 -3.22 -31.71 -48.05
CA LEU A 38 -2.06 -31.02 -48.61
C LEU A 38 -2.15 -29.50 -48.33
N PRO A 39 -1.02 -28.83 -48.05
CA PRO A 39 -0.96 -27.38 -47.96
C PRO A 39 -1.50 -26.66 -49.19
N GLU A 40 -1.98 -25.42 -48.99
CA GLU A 40 -2.35 -24.54 -50.10
C GLU A 40 -1.15 -24.24 -51.01
N LEU A 41 -1.38 -24.26 -52.31
CA LEU A 41 -0.34 -24.00 -53.32
C LEU A 41 0.20 -22.57 -53.20
N GLY A 42 1.52 -22.42 -53.34
CA GLY A 42 2.21 -21.13 -53.36
C GLY A 42 2.46 -20.49 -51.99
N LYS A 43 2.16 -21.18 -50.88
CA LYS A 43 2.43 -20.71 -49.51
C LYS A 43 3.42 -21.63 -48.79
N TRP A 44 4.30 -21.04 -48.00
CA TRP A 44 5.08 -21.79 -47.00
C TRP A 44 4.16 -22.17 -45.84
N VAL A 45 4.04 -23.47 -45.58
CA VAL A 45 3.21 -24.00 -44.49
C VAL A 45 4.07 -24.90 -43.62
N ARG A 46 4.08 -24.63 -42.32
CA ARG A 46 4.78 -25.46 -41.34
C ARG A 46 4.00 -26.75 -41.12
N LEU A 47 4.65 -27.89 -41.37
CA LEU A 47 4.11 -29.21 -41.12
C LEU A 47 4.68 -29.76 -39.81
N GLU A 48 3.81 -30.20 -38.90
CA GLU A 48 4.21 -30.72 -37.60
C GLU A 48 3.49 -32.03 -37.29
N VAL A 49 4.20 -32.93 -36.61
CA VAL A 49 3.65 -34.18 -36.11
C VAL A 49 4.25 -34.48 -34.75
N ASP A 50 3.41 -35.00 -33.85
CA ASP A 50 3.82 -35.47 -32.54
C ASP A 50 4.56 -36.81 -32.66
N ALA A 51 5.76 -36.89 -32.08
CA ALA A 51 6.63 -38.06 -32.14
C ALA A 51 5.95 -39.31 -31.56
N GLU A 52 5.18 -39.18 -30.48
CA GLU A 52 4.47 -40.30 -29.86
C GLU A 52 3.41 -40.89 -30.80
N LYS A 53 2.75 -40.04 -31.60
CA LYS A 53 1.67 -40.47 -32.51
C LYS A 53 2.19 -41.23 -33.73
N ILE A 54 3.47 -41.10 -34.04
CA ILE A 54 4.17 -41.92 -35.05
C ILE A 54 4.99 -43.03 -34.39
N GLY A 55 4.72 -43.36 -33.12
CA GLY A 55 5.32 -44.49 -32.42
C GLY A 55 6.79 -44.31 -32.04
N LEU A 56 7.33 -43.09 -32.09
CA LEU A 56 8.70 -42.81 -31.68
C LEU A 56 8.74 -42.57 -30.17
N ALA A 57 9.42 -43.45 -29.43
CA ALA A 57 9.47 -43.38 -27.96
C ALA A 57 10.36 -42.25 -27.43
N ALA A 58 10.05 -41.75 -26.23
CA ALA A 58 10.90 -40.77 -25.55
C ALA A 58 12.31 -41.35 -25.30
N GLY A 59 13.34 -40.58 -25.70
CA GLY A 59 14.74 -41.02 -25.62
C GLY A 59 15.25 -41.82 -26.83
N ALA A 60 14.41 -42.06 -27.85
CA ALA A 60 14.83 -42.67 -29.10
C ALA A 60 15.87 -41.80 -29.84
N VAL A 61 16.92 -42.44 -30.36
CA VAL A 61 17.97 -41.76 -31.11
C VAL A 61 17.61 -41.74 -32.58
N VAL A 62 17.16 -40.59 -33.09
CA VAL A 62 16.87 -40.41 -34.52
C VAL A 62 18.17 -40.30 -35.30
N ARG A 63 18.40 -41.25 -36.20
CA ARG A 63 19.62 -41.39 -37.03
C ARG A 63 19.42 -40.92 -38.46
N GLY A 64 18.17 -40.78 -38.89
CA GLY A 64 17.83 -40.38 -40.26
C GLY A 64 16.47 -39.72 -40.33
N MET A 65 16.31 -38.84 -41.33
CA MET A 65 15.06 -38.19 -41.67
C MET A 65 14.91 -38.16 -43.19
N SER A 66 13.72 -38.47 -43.69
CA SER A 66 13.43 -38.56 -45.11
C SER A 66 12.12 -37.87 -45.45
N PHE A 67 12.12 -37.15 -46.59
CA PHE A 67 10.94 -36.53 -47.19
C PHE A 67 10.61 -37.26 -48.48
N SER A 68 9.38 -37.74 -48.60
CA SER A 68 8.89 -38.42 -49.80
C SER A 68 7.67 -37.69 -50.35
N GLN A 69 7.67 -37.44 -51.65
CA GLN A 69 6.56 -36.82 -52.38
C GLN A 69 6.05 -37.75 -53.47
N TYR A 70 4.76 -37.66 -53.78
CA TYR A 70 4.14 -38.35 -54.91
C TYR A 70 3.73 -37.31 -55.94
N ASP A 71 4.40 -37.32 -57.08
CA ASP A 71 4.17 -36.42 -58.22
C ASP A 71 4.28 -34.91 -57.89
N GLY A 72 4.30 -34.07 -58.92
CA GLY A 72 4.41 -32.61 -58.80
C GLY A 72 5.75 -32.10 -58.24
N THR A 73 5.79 -30.80 -57.96
CA THR A 73 6.97 -30.11 -57.41
C THR A 73 6.68 -29.60 -56.00
N VAL A 74 7.50 -29.99 -55.03
CA VAL A 74 7.45 -29.53 -53.64
C VAL A 74 8.81 -28.94 -53.28
N TYR A 75 8.80 -27.80 -52.60
CA TYR A 75 9.99 -27.22 -52.00
C TYR A 75 9.96 -27.47 -50.49
N TRP A 76 11.09 -27.89 -49.95
CA TRP A 76 11.29 -28.10 -48.51
C TRP A 76 12.23 -27.02 -47.99
N ASP A 77 11.93 -26.51 -46.81
CA ASP A 77 12.77 -25.56 -46.07
C ASP A 77 13.24 -26.22 -44.76
N ALA A 78 13.70 -25.43 -43.79
CA ALA A 78 14.20 -25.88 -42.50
C ALA A 78 13.36 -27.00 -41.88
N ALA A 79 14.04 -28.09 -41.55
CA ALA A 79 13.45 -29.24 -40.88
C ALA A 79 14.30 -29.64 -39.67
N GLY A 80 13.64 -30.10 -38.62
CA GLY A 80 14.31 -30.53 -37.40
C GLY A 80 13.35 -31.15 -36.40
N VAL A 81 13.93 -31.69 -35.34
CA VAL A 81 13.19 -32.23 -34.20
C VAL A 81 13.26 -31.22 -33.06
N ASN A 82 12.11 -30.84 -32.51
CA ASN A 82 12.07 -30.07 -31.26
C ASN A 82 11.94 -31.06 -30.09
N SER A 83 13.07 -31.38 -29.46
CA SER A 83 13.08 -32.17 -28.23
C SER A 83 13.37 -31.27 -27.03
N ARG A 84 12.64 -31.47 -25.94
CA ARG A 84 12.96 -30.86 -24.64
C ARG A 84 13.33 -31.97 -23.67
N ALA A 85 14.63 -32.16 -23.45
CA ALA A 85 15.08 -32.87 -22.26
C ALA A 85 15.00 -31.89 -21.09
N VAL A 86 13.89 -31.91 -20.36
CA VAL A 86 13.93 -31.48 -18.96
C VAL A 86 14.66 -32.61 -18.22
N PRO A 87 15.68 -32.35 -17.39
CA PRO A 87 16.29 -33.42 -16.61
C PRO A 87 15.18 -34.06 -15.75
N THR A 88 14.81 -35.29 -16.08
CA THR A 88 13.96 -36.16 -15.25
C THR A 88 14.76 -36.84 -14.15
N THR A 89 16.08 -36.65 -14.12
CA THR A 89 16.94 -37.13 -13.05
C THR A 89 16.69 -36.30 -11.80
N SER A 90 15.75 -36.78 -10.98
CA SER A 90 15.91 -36.66 -9.54
C SER A 90 17.34 -37.05 -9.22
N ALA A 91 18.11 -36.16 -8.59
CA ALA A 91 19.30 -36.57 -7.88
C ALA A 91 18.97 -37.84 -7.07
N PRO A 92 19.86 -38.83 -6.95
CA PRO A 92 19.59 -39.98 -6.11
C PRO A 92 19.34 -39.47 -4.68
N GLU A 93 18.10 -39.53 -4.22
CA GLU A 93 17.69 -38.92 -2.96
C GLU A 93 17.13 -39.96 -2.00
N SER A 94 17.64 -39.95 -0.78
CA SER A 94 17.17 -40.73 0.35
C SER A 94 15.72 -40.42 0.67
N GLU A 95 14.95 -41.43 1.12
CA GLU A 95 13.65 -41.20 1.76
C GLU A 95 13.78 -40.15 2.87
N GLY A 96 13.00 -39.06 2.77
CA GLY A 96 12.95 -38.01 3.81
C GLY A 96 13.30 -36.59 3.36
N THR A 97 13.85 -36.36 2.16
CA THR A 97 14.21 -35.00 1.70
C THR A 97 12.97 -34.10 1.56
N PRO A 98 12.92 -32.92 2.21
CA PRO A 98 11.80 -31.99 2.10
C PRO A 98 11.54 -31.53 0.67
N ARG A 99 10.26 -31.42 0.26
CA ARG A 99 9.86 -31.07 -1.13
C ARG A 99 10.51 -29.78 -1.66
N ARG A 100 10.72 -28.77 -0.81
CA ARG A 100 11.38 -27.50 -1.21
C ARG A 100 12.83 -27.70 -1.60
N GLU A 101 13.55 -28.54 -0.86
CA GLU A 101 14.95 -28.85 -1.14
C GLU A 101 15.08 -29.65 -2.44
N ARG A 102 14.18 -30.61 -2.66
CA ARG A 102 14.11 -31.38 -3.91
C ARG A 102 13.94 -30.47 -5.13
N LEU A 103 13.02 -29.50 -5.03
CA LEU A 103 12.80 -28.52 -6.09
C LEU A 103 14.03 -27.63 -6.31
N ALA A 104 14.67 -27.14 -5.24
CA ALA A 104 15.85 -26.29 -5.35
C ALA A 104 17.01 -27.00 -6.05
N ARG A 105 17.27 -28.27 -5.70
CA ARG A 105 18.30 -29.10 -6.34
C ARG A 105 18.01 -29.35 -7.82
N TRP A 106 16.76 -29.61 -8.18
CA TRP A 106 16.37 -29.76 -9.59
C TRP A 106 16.48 -28.45 -10.38
N MET A 107 16.07 -27.32 -9.79
CA MET A 107 16.16 -26.00 -10.44
C MET A 107 17.60 -25.58 -10.69
N THR A 108 18.51 -25.89 -9.76
CA THR A 108 19.94 -25.51 -9.82
C THR A 108 20.83 -26.60 -10.40
N HIS A 109 20.25 -27.67 -10.96
CA HIS A 109 21.04 -28.74 -11.58
C HIS A 109 21.83 -28.18 -12.79
N PRO A 110 23.12 -28.49 -12.96
CA PRO A 110 23.94 -27.95 -14.06
C PRO A 110 23.38 -28.21 -15.46
N GLU A 111 22.72 -29.37 -15.65
CA GLU A 111 22.04 -29.75 -16.89
C GLU A 111 20.65 -29.09 -17.07
N ASN A 112 20.17 -28.27 -16.13
CA ASN A 112 18.91 -27.55 -16.28
C ASN A 112 19.15 -26.26 -17.08
N PRO A 113 18.67 -26.16 -18.33
CA PRO A 113 19.01 -25.05 -19.21
C PRO A 113 18.25 -23.75 -18.88
N TYR A 114 17.24 -23.79 -18.01
CA TYR A 114 16.31 -22.69 -17.83
C TYR A 114 16.72 -21.72 -16.74
N PHE A 115 17.08 -22.23 -15.56
CA PHE A 115 17.32 -21.38 -14.38
C PHE A 115 18.51 -20.44 -14.59
N ALA A 116 19.67 -20.98 -14.95
CA ALA A 116 20.89 -20.20 -15.15
C ALA A 116 20.71 -19.16 -16.26
N ARG A 117 20.15 -19.58 -17.41
CA ARG A 117 19.88 -18.70 -18.56
C ARG A 117 18.91 -17.57 -18.21
N SER A 118 17.82 -17.88 -17.52
CA SER A 118 16.84 -16.89 -17.08
C SER A 118 17.44 -15.91 -16.08
N TYR A 119 18.21 -16.41 -15.12
CA TYR A 119 18.81 -15.58 -14.09
C TYR A 119 19.88 -14.64 -14.66
N VAL A 120 20.76 -15.14 -15.53
CA VAL A 120 21.76 -14.33 -16.23
C VAL A 120 21.09 -13.22 -17.05
N ASN A 121 20.05 -13.55 -17.83
CA ASN A 121 19.31 -12.56 -18.61
C ASN A 121 18.69 -11.47 -17.71
N ARG A 122 18.14 -11.87 -16.56
CA ARG A 122 17.53 -10.95 -15.60
C ARG A 122 18.54 -10.01 -14.95
N ILE A 123 19.68 -10.53 -14.47
CA ILE A 123 20.74 -9.69 -13.89
C ILE A 123 21.33 -8.74 -14.95
N TRP A 124 21.50 -9.22 -16.19
CA TRP A 124 21.91 -8.38 -17.31
C TRP A 124 20.93 -7.24 -17.53
N SER A 125 19.62 -7.52 -17.61
CA SER A 125 18.58 -6.49 -17.73
C SER A 125 18.58 -5.51 -16.56
N TYR A 126 18.73 -5.99 -15.32
CA TYR A 126 18.81 -5.12 -14.15
C TYR A 126 20.07 -4.24 -14.10
N LEU A 127 21.11 -4.55 -14.87
CA LEU A 127 22.34 -3.76 -14.93
C LEU A 127 22.43 -2.87 -16.17
N LEU A 128 21.91 -3.31 -17.33
CA LEU A 128 21.96 -2.57 -18.60
C LEU A 128 20.61 -1.99 -19.06
N GLY A 129 19.51 -2.37 -18.41
CA GLY A 129 18.16 -1.86 -18.64
C GLY A 129 17.31 -2.63 -19.64
N VAL A 130 17.91 -3.52 -20.41
CA VAL A 130 17.22 -4.39 -21.38
C VAL A 130 17.91 -5.75 -21.38
N GLY A 131 17.12 -6.82 -21.36
CA GLY A 131 17.62 -8.20 -21.40
C GLY A 131 18.21 -8.56 -22.76
N LEU A 132 19.10 -9.55 -22.77
CA LEU A 132 19.51 -10.21 -24.02
C LEU A 132 18.31 -10.89 -24.67
N ILE A 133 17.37 -11.37 -23.86
CA ILE A 133 16.00 -11.73 -24.26
C ILE A 133 15.07 -10.68 -23.64
N GLU A 134 14.24 -10.03 -24.46
CA GLU A 134 13.26 -9.03 -24.04
C GLU A 134 11.90 -9.37 -24.66
N PRO A 135 10.79 -9.46 -23.91
CA PRO A 135 10.68 -9.32 -22.45
C PRO A 135 11.56 -10.29 -21.65
N VAL A 136 12.10 -9.83 -20.50
CA VAL A 136 13.06 -10.60 -19.67
C VAL A 136 12.58 -12.01 -19.31
N ASP A 137 11.27 -12.19 -19.14
CA ASP A 137 10.62 -13.44 -18.74
C ASP A 137 10.10 -14.27 -19.92
N ASP A 138 10.05 -13.73 -21.15
CA ASP A 138 9.50 -14.43 -22.33
C ASP A 138 10.56 -15.31 -23.01
N ILE A 139 11.07 -16.30 -22.25
CA ILE A 139 12.11 -17.22 -22.72
C ILE A 139 11.48 -18.38 -23.49
N ARG A 140 11.43 -18.25 -24.81
CA ARG A 140 10.90 -19.25 -25.74
C ARG A 140 11.69 -19.28 -27.04
N ALA A 141 11.59 -20.38 -27.78
CA ALA A 141 12.30 -20.54 -29.06
C ALA A 141 11.92 -19.45 -30.09
N GLY A 142 10.69 -18.92 -30.03
CA GLY A 142 10.23 -17.82 -30.88
C GLY A 142 10.68 -16.42 -30.45
N ASN A 143 11.42 -16.31 -29.34
CA ASN A 143 12.00 -15.07 -28.84
C ASN A 143 13.50 -15.31 -28.53
N PRO A 144 14.35 -15.43 -29.56
CA PRO A 144 15.77 -15.67 -29.37
C PRO A 144 16.46 -14.46 -28.73
N ALA A 145 17.61 -14.69 -28.11
CA ALA A 145 18.42 -13.61 -27.58
C ALA A 145 19.00 -12.74 -28.70
N THR A 146 19.17 -11.44 -28.46
CA THR A 146 19.85 -10.49 -29.36
C THR A 146 21.31 -10.87 -29.61
N ASN A 147 21.95 -11.53 -28.63
CA ASN A 147 23.26 -12.15 -28.75
C ASN A 147 23.27 -13.51 -28.03
N PRO A 148 22.94 -14.61 -28.75
CA PRO A 148 22.88 -15.96 -28.19
C PRO A 148 24.24 -16.44 -27.64
N GLU A 149 25.33 -16.17 -28.35
CA GLU A 149 26.67 -16.62 -27.97
C GLU A 149 27.11 -16.02 -26.64
N LEU A 150 26.82 -14.74 -26.43
CA LEU A 150 27.08 -14.05 -25.16
C LEU A 150 26.24 -14.65 -24.02
N LEU A 151 24.95 -14.86 -24.25
CA LEU A 151 24.06 -15.42 -23.22
C LEU A 151 24.50 -16.83 -22.83
N ASP A 152 24.87 -17.66 -23.80
CA ASP A 152 25.32 -19.03 -23.58
C ASP A 152 26.65 -19.07 -22.82
N GLU A 153 27.62 -18.22 -23.19
CA GLU A 153 28.91 -18.14 -22.47
C GLU A 153 28.74 -17.64 -21.03
N MET A 154 27.92 -16.60 -20.82
CA MET A 154 27.64 -16.11 -19.47
C MET A 154 26.90 -17.15 -18.62
N THR A 155 25.96 -17.88 -19.22
CA THR A 155 25.25 -18.99 -18.56
C THR A 155 26.22 -20.09 -18.15
N ARG A 156 27.13 -20.50 -19.05
CA ARG A 156 28.16 -21.49 -18.78
C ARG A 156 29.07 -21.07 -17.63
N ARG A 157 29.52 -19.81 -17.61
CA ARG A 157 30.35 -19.26 -16.54
C ARG A 157 29.61 -19.22 -15.21
N PHE A 158 28.33 -18.84 -15.20
CA PHE A 158 27.50 -18.80 -14.00
C PHE A 158 27.27 -20.18 -13.39
N VAL A 159 27.05 -21.21 -14.21
CA VAL A 159 26.98 -22.60 -13.73
C VAL A 159 28.35 -23.08 -13.22
N ALA A 160 29.43 -22.77 -13.95
CA ALA A 160 30.78 -23.15 -13.55
C ALA A 160 31.27 -22.47 -12.25
N SER A 161 30.72 -21.31 -11.91
CA SER A 161 30.99 -20.60 -10.65
C SER A 161 30.06 -21.02 -9.50
N ASP A 162 29.34 -22.14 -9.64
CA ASP A 162 28.34 -22.60 -8.65
C ASP A 162 27.29 -21.52 -8.33
N PHE A 163 26.81 -20.85 -9.38
CA PHE A 163 25.79 -19.79 -9.30
C PHE A 163 26.21 -18.55 -8.48
N ASP A 164 27.52 -18.22 -8.43
CA ASP A 164 28.00 -16.99 -7.80
C ASP A 164 27.48 -15.71 -8.49
N VAL A 165 26.50 -15.08 -7.84
CA VAL A 165 25.88 -13.84 -8.31
C VAL A 165 26.84 -12.65 -8.28
N ARG A 166 27.77 -12.60 -7.31
CA ARG A 166 28.73 -11.49 -7.21
C ARG A 166 29.71 -11.55 -8.36
N GLN A 167 30.19 -12.74 -8.71
CA GLN A 167 31.07 -12.92 -9.86
C GLN A 167 30.36 -12.55 -11.17
N LEU A 168 29.10 -12.97 -11.36
CA LEU A 168 28.29 -12.57 -12.51
C LEU A 168 28.14 -11.04 -12.63
N MET A 169 27.81 -10.37 -11.51
CA MET A 169 27.71 -8.91 -11.48
C MET A 169 29.05 -8.23 -11.75
N GLU A 170 30.15 -8.77 -11.23
CA GLU A 170 31.50 -8.27 -11.46
C GLU A 170 31.90 -8.39 -12.94
N ASP A 171 31.63 -9.53 -13.57
CA ASP A 171 31.87 -9.76 -15.00
C ASP A 171 31.13 -8.76 -15.88
N ILE A 172 29.84 -8.52 -15.57
CA ILE A 172 29.03 -7.52 -16.27
C ILE A 172 29.62 -6.13 -16.04
N CYS A 173 29.86 -5.74 -14.79
CA CYS A 173 30.35 -4.41 -14.43
C CYS A 173 31.74 -4.07 -15.00
N LYS A 174 32.60 -5.08 -15.20
CA LYS A 174 33.93 -4.93 -15.82
C LYS A 174 33.90 -4.96 -17.35
N SER A 175 32.77 -5.33 -17.96
CA SER A 175 32.66 -5.40 -19.42
C SER A 175 32.73 -4.02 -20.07
N ARG A 176 33.25 -3.96 -21.30
CA ARG A 176 33.19 -2.75 -22.14
C ARG A 176 31.76 -2.25 -22.28
N THR A 177 30.81 -3.16 -22.49
CA THR A 177 29.38 -2.85 -22.66
C THR A 177 28.82 -2.09 -21.45
N TYR A 178 29.16 -2.52 -20.24
CA TYR A 178 28.78 -1.81 -19.02
C TYR A 178 29.49 -0.46 -18.89
N GLN A 179 30.69 -0.28 -19.43
CA GLN A 179 31.47 0.97 -19.28
C GLN A 179 31.20 2.01 -20.38
N LEU A 180 30.25 1.79 -21.28
CA LEU A 180 29.89 2.76 -22.33
C LEU A 180 29.30 4.06 -21.76
N SER A 181 29.49 5.17 -22.48
CA SER A 181 28.86 6.46 -22.17
C SER A 181 27.36 6.44 -22.47
N ILE A 182 26.59 7.29 -21.79
CA ILE A 182 25.19 7.59 -22.13
C ILE A 182 25.09 8.48 -23.36
N GLU A 183 26.12 9.29 -23.62
CA GLU A 183 26.15 10.18 -24.77
C GLU A 183 25.99 9.38 -26.07
N SER A 184 24.97 9.75 -26.85
CA SER A 184 24.72 9.18 -28.16
C SER A 184 25.32 10.04 -29.27
N ASN A 185 25.49 9.42 -30.42
CA ASN A 185 25.78 10.06 -31.69
C ASN A 185 24.66 9.75 -32.70
N GLU A 186 24.76 10.31 -33.90
CA GLU A 186 23.75 10.16 -34.96
C GLU A 186 23.47 8.71 -35.37
N TRP A 187 24.40 7.78 -35.14
CA TRP A 187 24.31 6.37 -35.57
C TRP A 187 23.74 5.43 -34.49
N ASN A 188 23.57 5.92 -33.26
CA ASN A 188 23.11 5.09 -32.14
C ASN A 188 22.04 5.76 -31.27
N GLU A 189 21.48 6.88 -31.72
CA GLU A 189 20.46 7.62 -30.99
C GLU A 189 19.21 6.75 -30.75
N ASP A 190 18.81 5.98 -31.75
CA ASP A 190 17.63 5.11 -31.75
C ASP A 190 17.92 3.66 -31.30
N ASP A 191 19.19 3.30 -31.05
CA ASP A 191 19.51 1.95 -30.58
C ASP A 191 18.97 1.71 -29.17
N SER A 192 18.07 0.74 -29.09
CA SER A 192 17.40 0.31 -27.86
C SER A 192 17.66 -1.15 -27.51
N LEU A 193 18.42 -1.91 -28.30
CA LEU A 193 18.58 -3.35 -28.10
C LEU A 193 20.04 -3.82 -28.14
N ASN A 194 20.90 -3.14 -28.89
CA ASN A 194 22.24 -3.64 -29.23
C ASN A 194 23.35 -3.13 -28.32
N TYR A 195 23.01 -2.42 -27.23
CA TYR A 195 23.93 -1.93 -26.22
C TYR A 195 25.07 -1.07 -26.78
N THR A 196 24.81 -0.28 -27.80
CA THR A 196 25.81 0.65 -28.40
C THR A 196 26.16 1.84 -27.50
N LYS A 197 25.34 2.08 -26.46
CA LYS A 197 25.51 3.11 -25.44
C LYS A 197 24.94 2.64 -24.10
N ALA A 198 25.33 3.31 -23.01
CA ALA A 198 24.67 3.11 -21.74
C ALA A 198 23.28 3.73 -21.75
N LYS A 199 22.35 3.09 -21.05
CA LYS A 199 21.01 3.61 -20.83
C LYS A 199 20.92 4.18 -19.42
N ALA A 200 20.46 5.43 -19.31
CA ALA A 200 20.08 6.01 -18.03
C ALA A 200 18.84 5.27 -17.48
N ARG A 201 18.88 4.87 -16.22
CA ARG A 201 17.81 4.06 -15.62
C ARG A 201 17.44 4.59 -14.26
N ARG A 202 16.17 4.91 -14.07
CA ARG A 202 15.68 5.38 -12.79
C ARG A 202 15.87 4.28 -11.73
N LEU A 203 16.28 4.68 -10.54
CA LEU A 203 16.28 3.81 -9.38
C LEU A 203 14.86 3.26 -9.13
N PRO A 204 14.71 1.94 -8.88
CA PRO A 204 13.44 1.37 -8.44
C PRO A 204 12.89 2.10 -7.21
N ALA A 205 11.57 2.13 -7.04
CA ALA A 205 10.90 2.89 -5.98
C ALA A 205 11.51 2.68 -4.58
N GLU A 206 11.73 1.42 -4.22
CA GLU A 206 12.27 1.01 -2.94
C GLU A 206 13.73 1.46 -2.77
N VAL A 207 14.53 1.31 -3.83
CA VAL A 207 15.94 1.70 -3.84
C VAL A 207 16.09 3.22 -3.79
N LEU A 208 15.22 3.96 -4.50
CA LEU A 208 15.20 5.42 -4.49
C LEU A 208 14.85 5.95 -3.09
N TYR A 209 13.83 5.37 -2.46
CA TYR A 209 13.46 5.69 -1.08
C TYR A 209 14.64 5.47 -0.12
N ASP A 210 15.28 4.29 -0.20
CA ASP A 210 16.43 3.95 0.63
C ASP A 210 17.64 4.87 0.36
N ALA A 211 17.85 5.26 -0.91
CA ALA A 211 18.90 6.19 -1.30
C ALA A 211 18.68 7.59 -0.71
N ILE A 212 17.44 8.10 -0.70
CA ILE A 212 17.10 9.40 -0.11
C ILE A 212 17.44 9.42 1.38
N HIS A 213 16.99 8.41 2.14
CA HIS A 213 17.28 8.32 3.57
C HIS A 213 18.77 8.14 3.85
N ARG A 214 19.47 7.35 3.03
CA ARG A 214 20.93 7.18 3.16
C ARG A 214 21.69 8.48 2.86
N ALA A 215 21.34 9.17 1.79
CA ALA A 215 21.98 10.41 1.35
C ALA A 215 21.74 11.55 2.34
N THR A 216 20.53 11.69 2.88
CA THR A 216 20.22 12.69 3.92
C THR A 216 20.74 12.27 5.30
N GLY A 217 20.89 10.98 5.56
CA GLY A 217 21.18 10.43 6.89
C GLY A 217 19.97 10.45 7.83
N SER A 218 18.75 10.64 7.28
CA SER A 218 17.51 10.56 8.04
C SER A 218 17.11 9.11 8.29
N VAL A 219 16.31 8.89 9.33
CA VAL A 219 15.82 7.55 9.70
C VAL A 219 14.47 7.30 9.01
N SER A 220 14.41 6.27 8.18
CA SER A 220 13.18 5.84 7.51
C SER A 220 12.08 5.46 8.52
N ARG A 221 10.83 5.77 8.15
CA ARG A 221 9.63 5.51 8.96
C ARG A 221 8.56 4.83 8.11
N LEU A 222 8.73 3.53 7.90
CA LEU A 222 7.79 2.71 7.14
C LEU A 222 6.66 2.20 8.07
N PRO A 223 5.38 2.41 7.75
CA PRO A 223 4.26 2.06 8.63
C PRO A 223 4.20 0.56 8.97
N GLY A 224 4.32 0.17 10.23
CA GLY A 224 4.29 -1.25 10.63
C GLY A 224 5.64 -1.97 10.57
N LEU A 225 6.73 -1.26 10.27
CA LEU A 225 8.10 -1.76 10.38
C LEU A 225 8.89 -1.01 11.47
N PRO A 226 9.98 -1.61 12.00
CA PRO A 226 10.90 -0.92 12.90
C PRO A 226 11.49 0.36 12.25
N ARG A 227 11.81 1.35 13.09
CA ARG A 227 12.51 2.56 12.64
C ARG A 227 13.84 2.20 11.97
N GLY A 228 14.12 2.78 10.81
CA GLY A 228 15.34 2.50 10.05
C GLY A 228 15.27 1.27 9.14
N ALA A 229 14.11 0.58 9.07
CA ALA A 229 13.90 -0.49 8.09
C ALA A 229 14.01 0.05 6.65
N ARG A 230 14.50 -0.78 5.73
CA ARG A 230 14.62 -0.41 4.32
C ARG A 230 13.31 -0.65 3.57
N ALA A 231 13.00 0.19 2.60
CA ALA A 231 11.87 -0.06 1.70
C ALA A 231 12.07 -1.36 0.92
N ALA A 232 13.32 -1.75 0.62
CA ALA A 232 13.62 -3.06 0.03
C ALA A 232 13.21 -4.26 0.90
N GLU A 233 12.97 -4.07 2.20
CA GLU A 233 12.55 -5.12 3.15
C GLU A 233 11.02 -5.20 3.26
N VAL A 234 10.27 -4.32 2.58
CA VAL A 234 8.81 -4.34 2.56
C VAL A 234 8.31 -5.54 1.75
N VAL A 235 7.77 -6.53 2.46
CA VAL A 235 7.25 -7.77 1.87
C VAL A 235 5.78 -7.65 1.47
N ASP A 236 5.00 -6.82 2.16
CA ASP A 236 3.58 -6.64 1.86
C ASP A 236 3.36 -5.43 0.94
N PRO A 237 2.90 -5.62 -0.31
CA PRO A 237 2.57 -4.50 -1.20
C PRO A 237 1.37 -3.67 -0.69
N GLY A 238 0.54 -4.22 0.20
CA GLY A 238 -0.56 -3.50 0.87
C GLY A 238 -0.10 -2.46 1.88
N GLN A 239 1.16 -2.52 2.32
CA GLN A 239 1.76 -1.51 3.20
C GLN A 239 2.06 -0.25 2.38
N LYS A 240 1.20 0.76 2.54
CA LYS A 240 1.28 2.04 1.82
C LYS A 240 1.88 3.13 2.69
N LEU A 241 2.74 3.94 2.08
CA LEU A 241 3.11 5.24 2.63
C LEU A 241 1.91 6.19 2.52
N GLU A 242 1.77 7.11 3.46
CA GLU A 242 0.68 8.11 3.43
C GLU A 242 0.67 8.93 2.14
N ASP A 243 1.86 9.22 1.61
CA ASP A 243 2.03 9.93 0.35
C ASP A 243 2.08 9.00 -0.87
N GLY A 244 1.93 7.69 -0.71
CA GLY A 244 1.96 6.72 -1.80
C GLY A 244 3.25 6.71 -2.64
N PHE A 245 4.38 7.16 -2.09
CA PHE A 245 5.64 7.28 -2.83
C PHE A 245 6.01 5.97 -3.56
N LEU A 246 6.03 4.84 -2.85
CA LEU A 246 6.45 3.57 -3.45
C LEU A 246 5.61 3.14 -4.65
N ASP A 247 4.28 3.25 -4.54
CA ASP A 247 3.35 2.85 -5.60
C ASP A 247 3.48 3.74 -6.82
N GLN A 248 3.63 5.05 -6.61
CA GLN A 248 3.79 6.01 -7.70
C GLN A 248 5.11 5.85 -8.44
N PHE A 249 6.17 5.48 -7.74
CA PHE A 249 7.45 5.14 -8.36
C PHE A 249 7.51 3.71 -8.93
N GLY A 250 6.36 3.04 -9.05
CA GLY A 250 6.19 1.80 -9.80
C GLY A 250 6.61 0.55 -9.04
N ARG A 251 6.48 0.55 -7.70
CA ARG A 251 6.53 -0.68 -6.91
C ARG A 251 5.47 -1.66 -7.44
N PRO A 252 5.84 -2.93 -7.72
CA PRO A 252 4.87 -3.90 -8.25
C PRO A 252 3.81 -4.24 -7.19
N PRO A 253 2.53 -4.42 -7.60
CA PRO A 253 1.46 -4.89 -6.72
C PRO A 253 1.62 -6.36 -6.33
N ARG A 254 2.47 -7.12 -7.04
CA ARG A 254 2.79 -8.55 -6.81
C ARG A 254 1.57 -9.46 -7.02
N GLU A 255 0.74 -9.15 -8.01
CA GLU A 255 -0.41 -9.97 -8.40
C GLU A 255 0.01 -11.12 -9.33
N SER A 256 1.11 -10.90 -10.06
CA SER A 256 1.77 -11.81 -10.98
C SER A 256 3.26 -11.94 -10.66
N ALA A 257 3.88 -13.03 -11.10
CA ALA A 257 5.33 -13.22 -11.05
C ALA A 257 6.08 -12.51 -12.19
N CYS A 258 5.38 -11.78 -13.07
CA CYS A 258 5.96 -11.09 -14.21
C CYS A 258 6.78 -9.87 -13.78
N GLU A 259 8.00 -9.73 -14.30
CA GLU A 259 8.81 -8.52 -14.13
C GLU A 259 8.11 -7.28 -14.73
N CYS A 260 7.23 -7.50 -15.72
CA CYS A 260 6.45 -6.45 -16.35
C CYS A 260 5.48 -5.69 -15.42
N GLU A 261 5.20 -6.18 -14.21
CA GLU A 261 4.44 -5.43 -13.21
C GLU A 261 5.19 -4.21 -12.67
N ARG A 262 6.53 -4.27 -12.68
CA ARG A 262 7.37 -3.18 -12.20
C ARG A 262 7.44 -2.09 -13.26
N GLN A 263 7.10 -0.87 -12.86
CA GLN A 263 7.14 0.29 -13.75
C GLN A 263 8.34 1.18 -13.43
N THR A 264 9.25 1.33 -14.40
CA THR A 264 10.43 2.19 -14.26
C THR A 264 10.29 3.52 -15.01
N GLY A 265 9.20 3.69 -15.75
CA GLY A 265 8.89 4.91 -16.50
C GLY A 265 8.85 6.16 -15.63
N VAL A 266 9.11 7.31 -16.27
CA VAL A 266 9.04 8.63 -15.64
C VAL A 266 7.69 9.23 -16.02
N MET A 267 6.78 9.29 -15.05
CA MET A 267 5.47 9.91 -15.22
C MET A 267 5.46 11.26 -14.49
N LEU A 268 4.65 12.21 -14.95
CA LEU A 268 4.59 13.54 -14.36
C LEU A 268 4.21 13.52 -12.87
N GLY A 269 3.25 12.67 -12.48
CA GLY A 269 2.80 12.53 -11.09
C GLY A 269 3.93 12.16 -10.10
N PRO A 270 4.66 11.06 -10.33
CA PRO A 270 5.83 10.68 -9.54
C PRO A 270 6.91 11.77 -9.46
N VAL A 271 7.18 12.49 -10.56
CA VAL A 271 8.13 13.60 -10.56
C VAL A 271 7.68 14.74 -9.65
N MET A 272 6.39 15.13 -9.72
CA MET A 272 5.84 16.14 -8.82
C MET A 272 5.91 15.70 -7.35
N LYS A 273 5.72 14.41 -7.05
CA LYS A 273 5.91 13.87 -5.70
C LYS A 273 7.36 13.81 -5.25
N LEU A 274 8.33 13.65 -6.15
CA LEU A 274 9.73 13.78 -5.76
C LEU A 274 10.05 15.21 -5.31
N ILE A 275 9.58 16.17 -6.10
CA ILE A 275 9.87 17.59 -5.97
C ILE A 275 9.14 18.17 -4.74
N MET A 276 7.86 17.80 -4.55
CA MET A 276 6.97 18.44 -3.57
C MET A 276 6.47 17.48 -2.47
N GLY A 277 6.79 16.20 -2.54
CA GLY A 277 6.23 15.20 -1.64
C GLY A 277 6.93 15.13 -0.28
N PRO A 278 6.23 14.65 0.76
CA PRO A 278 6.75 14.61 2.11
C PRO A 278 7.92 13.62 2.25
N THR A 279 7.99 12.53 1.48
CA THR A 279 9.12 11.58 1.54
C THR A 279 10.49 12.27 1.44
N VAL A 280 10.68 13.15 0.45
CA VAL A 280 11.95 13.87 0.26
C VAL A 280 12.08 15.00 1.26
N ASN A 281 11.02 15.79 1.43
CA ASN A 281 11.04 16.96 2.30
C ASN A 281 11.34 16.57 3.76
N GLU A 282 10.61 15.61 4.33
CA GLU A 282 10.80 15.15 5.70
C GLU A 282 12.19 14.57 5.95
N ALA A 283 12.76 13.86 4.96
CA ALA A 283 14.12 13.35 5.05
C ALA A 283 15.17 14.47 5.13
N ILE A 284 14.95 15.59 4.43
CA ILE A 284 15.84 16.74 4.39
C ILE A 284 15.69 17.63 5.64
N ILE A 285 14.46 17.84 6.11
CA ILE A 285 14.18 18.73 7.25
C ILE A 285 14.26 18.03 8.62
N ASP A 286 14.56 16.73 8.66
CA ASP A 286 14.76 15.98 9.90
C ASP A 286 15.94 16.59 10.68
N PRO A 287 15.69 17.13 11.90
CA PRO A 287 16.73 17.78 12.69
C PRO A 287 17.86 16.81 13.09
N GLU A 288 17.60 15.50 13.10
CA GLU A 288 18.59 14.49 13.46
C GLU A 288 19.39 13.96 12.27
N ASN A 289 19.11 14.42 11.05
CA ASN A 289 19.79 13.94 9.86
C ASN A 289 21.25 14.42 9.79
N ALA A 290 22.00 13.82 8.88
CA ALA A 290 23.43 14.10 8.74
C ALA A 290 23.70 15.49 8.13
N ILE A 291 22.75 16.06 7.37
CA ILE A 291 22.90 17.39 6.75
C ILE A 291 22.84 18.47 7.84
N THR A 292 21.86 18.39 8.74
CA THR A 292 21.72 19.31 9.87
C THR A 292 22.97 19.29 10.74
N LYS A 293 23.42 18.09 11.11
CA LYS A 293 24.66 17.89 11.89
C LYS A 293 25.89 18.47 11.17
N LEU A 294 26.03 18.24 9.87
CA LEU A 294 27.13 18.78 9.07
C LEU A 294 27.17 20.32 9.09
N VAL A 295 26.01 20.98 8.93
CA VAL A 295 25.93 22.45 8.96
C VAL A 295 26.24 23.00 10.34
N GLU A 296 25.80 22.33 11.41
CA GLU A 296 26.06 22.76 12.79
C GLU A 296 27.55 22.67 13.16
N GLU A 297 28.18 21.54 12.81
CA GLU A 297 29.58 21.22 13.13
C GLU A 297 30.58 21.99 12.26
N VAL A 298 30.33 22.14 10.96
CA VAL A 298 31.26 22.76 10.01
C VAL A 298 30.87 24.20 9.74
N LYS A 299 31.76 25.15 10.09
CA LYS A 299 31.52 26.59 9.89
C LYS A 299 31.87 27.11 8.50
N ASP A 300 32.75 26.42 7.77
CA ASP A 300 33.11 26.78 6.39
C ASP A 300 32.05 26.28 5.40
N ASP A 301 31.42 27.20 4.67
CA ASP A 301 30.37 26.89 3.70
C ASP A 301 30.90 26.08 2.52
N GLU A 302 32.14 26.33 2.07
CA GLU A 302 32.72 25.56 0.97
C GLU A 302 32.95 24.10 1.38
N ALA A 303 33.45 23.86 2.59
CA ALA A 303 33.59 22.52 3.15
C ALA A 303 32.24 21.79 3.29
N VAL A 304 31.19 22.48 3.75
CA VAL A 304 29.82 21.93 3.80
C VAL A 304 29.36 21.50 2.41
N VAL A 305 29.46 22.39 1.42
CA VAL A 305 29.05 22.10 0.04
C VAL A 305 29.81 20.89 -0.51
N ARG A 306 31.14 20.83 -0.33
CA ARG A 306 31.96 19.69 -0.77
C ARG A 306 31.52 18.37 -0.14
N ALA A 307 31.26 18.38 1.17
CA ALA A 307 30.79 17.20 1.89
C ALA A 307 29.40 16.76 1.42
N MET A 308 28.48 17.70 1.14
CA MET A 308 27.15 17.39 0.62
C MET A 308 27.19 16.77 -0.78
N TYR A 309 28.00 17.31 -1.69
CA TYR A 309 28.17 16.73 -3.04
C TYR A 309 28.76 15.32 -2.99
N LEU A 310 29.78 15.09 -2.16
CA LEU A 310 30.34 13.76 -1.97
C LEU A 310 29.32 12.80 -1.34
N ARG A 311 28.51 13.26 -0.39
CA ARG A 311 27.52 12.42 0.28
C ARG A 311 26.34 12.05 -0.62
N ILE A 312 25.84 12.99 -1.41
CA ILE A 312 24.61 12.83 -2.21
C ILE A 312 24.92 12.30 -3.61
N LEU A 313 25.92 12.86 -4.30
CA LEU A 313 26.26 12.52 -5.68
C LEU A 313 27.53 11.68 -5.83
N ASN A 314 28.24 11.36 -4.74
CA ASN A 314 29.50 10.60 -4.75
C ASN A 314 30.58 11.18 -5.68
N ARG A 315 30.60 12.51 -5.87
CA ARG A 315 31.63 13.22 -6.64
C ARG A 315 31.95 14.59 -6.03
N PRO A 316 33.14 15.15 -6.27
CA PRO A 316 33.41 16.53 -5.89
C PRO A 316 32.58 17.52 -6.73
N PRO A 317 32.21 18.69 -6.17
CA PRO A 317 31.60 19.77 -6.93
C PRO A 317 32.62 20.49 -7.80
N THR A 318 32.15 21.04 -8.92
CA THR A 318 32.90 21.97 -9.76
C THR A 318 33.00 23.35 -9.11
N ARG A 319 33.90 24.22 -9.59
CA ARG A 319 34.01 25.61 -9.07
C ARG A 319 32.71 26.40 -9.22
N ARG A 320 31.97 26.22 -10.32
CA ARG A 320 30.68 26.89 -10.54
C ARG A 320 29.63 26.40 -9.55
N GLU A 321 29.57 25.09 -9.33
CA GLU A 321 28.68 24.47 -8.35
C GLU A 321 28.97 24.95 -6.92
N ILE A 322 30.25 25.06 -6.53
CA ILE A 322 30.64 25.64 -5.23
C ILE A 322 30.13 27.06 -5.09
N GLN A 323 30.42 27.94 -6.07
CA GLN A 323 30.02 29.35 -6.02
C GLN A 323 28.50 29.50 -5.90
N ALA A 324 27.73 28.78 -6.71
CA ALA A 324 26.27 28.82 -6.66
C ALA A 324 25.71 28.27 -5.34
N SER A 325 26.29 27.17 -4.84
CA SER A 325 25.83 26.53 -3.60
C SER A 325 26.14 27.38 -2.36
N VAL A 326 27.33 28.00 -2.30
CA VAL A 326 27.69 28.91 -1.20
C VAL A 326 26.77 30.15 -1.21
N ALA A 327 26.46 30.68 -2.39
CA ALA A 327 25.50 31.79 -2.48
C ALA A 327 24.11 31.40 -1.96
N LEU A 328 23.65 30.17 -2.21
CA LEU A 328 22.39 29.64 -1.68
C LEU A 328 22.39 29.57 -0.14
N LEU A 329 23.47 29.07 0.47
CA LEU A 329 23.63 29.03 1.93
C LEU A 329 23.62 30.41 2.60
N GLN A 330 24.00 31.45 1.86
CA GLN A 330 24.10 32.83 2.36
C GLN A 330 22.90 33.68 1.98
N THR A 331 21.91 33.12 1.29
CA THR A 331 20.72 33.85 0.86
C THR A 331 19.82 34.10 2.07
N PRO A 332 19.47 35.36 2.37
CA PRO A 332 18.51 35.65 3.43
C PRO A 332 17.14 35.09 3.06
N LEU A 333 16.45 34.53 4.05
CA LEU A 333 15.09 34.04 3.86
C LEU A 333 14.11 35.20 3.75
N ASP A 334 13.06 35.00 2.95
CA ASP A 334 11.92 35.90 2.93
C ASP A 334 11.03 35.64 4.15
N ASP A 335 10.88 36.65 5.00
CA ASP A 335 10.01 36.59 6.18
C ASP A 335 8.51 36.69 5.81
N GLY A 336 8.16 36.90 4.53
CA GLY A 336 6.78 37.05 4.07
C GLY A 336 5.86 35.91 4.50
N ALA A 337 6.28 34.65 4.30
CA ALA A 337 5.49 33.48 4.72
C ALA A 337 5.35 33.39 6.25
N LEU A 338 6.42 33.71 7.00
CA LEU A 338 6.38 33.75 8.46
C LEU A 338 5.37 34.80 8.95
N LEU A 339 5.41 36.00 8.37
CA LEU A 339 4.51 37.10 8.72
C LEU A 339 3.06 36.79 8.35
N GLU A 340 2.84 36.15 7.21
CA GLU A 340 1.50 35.70 6.77
C GLU A 340 0.93 34.64 7.72
N THR A 341 1.66 33.57 8.00
CA THR A 341 1.23 32.54 8.96
C THR A 341 0.97 33.14 10.35
N ARG A 342 1.77 34.12 10.77
CA ARG A 342 1.57 34.83 12.05
C ARG A 342 0.30 35.67 12.06
N ALA A 343 0.02 36.38 10.97
CA ALA A 343 -1.24 37.12 10.83
C ALA A 343 -2.46 36.20 10.76
N GLU A 344 -2.33 35.01 10.17
CA GLU A 344 -3.41 34.01 10.13
C GLU A 344 -3.69 33.40 11.50
N ILE A 345 -2.65 32.97 12.23
CA ILE A 345 -2.84 32.40 13.55
C ILE A 345 -3.40 33.43 14.53
N ASP A 346 -3.03 34.71 14.42
CA ASP A 346 -3.57 35.78 15.26
C ASP A 346 -5.09 35.94 15.03
N LYS A 347 -5.58 35.88 13.79
CA LYS A 347 -7.03 35.90 13.48
C LYS A 347 -7.76 34.69 14.08
N VAL A 348 -7.15 33.50 14.02
CA VAL A 348 -7.73 32.29 14.60
C VAL A 348 -7.75 32.38 16.13
N ILE A 349 -6.70 32.93 16.74
CA ILE A 349 -6.65 33.22 18.16
C ILE A 349 -7.77 34.20 18.55
N GLU A 350 -7.96 35.30 17.83
CA GLU A 350 -9.03 36.26 18.10
C GLU A 350 -10.43 35.61 18.05
N ARG A 351 -10.68 34.74 17.05
CA ARG A 351 -11.92 33.95 16.97
C ARG A 351 -12.08 33.05 18.19
N LEU A 352 -11.04 32.27 18.53
CA LEU A 352 -11.08 31.34 19.65
C LEU A 352 -11.24 32.07 20.99
N ASP A 353 -10.62 33.22 21.16
CA ASP A 353 -10.75 34.03 22.37
C ASP A 353 -12.16 34.62 22.52
N ALA A 354 -12.86 34.87 21.41
CA ALA A 354 -14.28 35.25 21.43
C ALA A 354 -15.22 34.06 21.74
N GLU A 355 -14.85 32.84 21.34
CA GLU A 355 -15.63 31.61 21.59
C GLU A 355 -15.40 31.02 22.99
N GLN A 356 -14.19 31.19 23.55
CA GLN A 356 -13.78 30.60 24.81
C GLN A 356 -14.71 30.92 26.00
N PRO A 357 -15.21 32.17 26.20
CA PRO A 357 -16.08 32.47 27.32
C PRO A 357 -17.38 31.65 27.35
N ALA A 358 -17.95 31.37 26.18
CA ALA A 358 -19.16 30.54 26.07
C ALA A 358 -18.87 29.07 26.42
N TRP A 359 -17.73 28.56 25.96
CA TRP A 359 -17.24 27.23 26.32
C TRP A 359 -16.96 27.13 27.83
N ASP A 360 -16.24 28.09 28.40
CA ASP A 360 -15.94 28.14 29.83
C ASP A 360 -17.21 28.19 30.69
N ALA A 361 -18.23 28.97 30.27
CA ALA A 361 -19.50 29.07 30.96
C ALA A 361 -20.29 27.75 30.94
N ASP A 362 -20.36 27.08 29.79
CA ASP A 362 -21.05 25.78 29.65
C ASP A 362 -20.43 24.72 30.56
N TYR A 363 -19.11 24.55 30.51
CA TYR A 363 -18.42 23.56 31.34
C TYR A 363 -18.42 23.91 32.83
N SER A 364 -18.39 25.20 33.19
CA SER A 364 -18.57 25.63 34.58
C SER A 364 -19.98 25.34 35.11
N ALA A 365 -21.01 25.48 34.26
CA ALA A 365 -22.39 25.13 34.64
C ALA A 365 -22.55 23.61 34.89
N ARG A 366 -21.85 22.78 34.11
CA ARG A 366 -21.79 21.32 34.32
C ARG A 366 -21.08 20.95 35.63
N ALA A 367 -20.16 21.78 36.10
CA ALA A 367 -19.47 21.59 37.39
C ALA A 367 -20.35 21.93 38.61
N GLY A 368 -21.33 22.82 38.46
CA GLY A 368 -22.23 23.29 39.53
C GLY A 368 -23.24 22.26 40.05
N GLY A 369 -23.20 21.02 39.56
CA GLY A 369 -24.03 19.92 40.03
C GLY A 369 -24.13 18.79 39.01
N GLU A 370 -24.09 17.55 39.48
CA GLU A 370 -24.16 16.36 38.63
C GLU A 370 -25.60 15.99 38.27
N VAL A 371 -25.84 15.69 37.00
CA VAL A 371 -27.02 14.98 36.53
C VAL A 371 -26.95 13.55 37.04
N LYS A 372 -27.91 13.17 37.89
CA LYS A 372 -28.02 11.82 38.44
C LYS A 372 -28.82 10.94 37.48
N SER A 373 -28.37 9.71 37.29
CA SER A 373 -29.02 8.75 36.38
C SER A 373 -29.56 7.57 37.18
N ASP A 374 -30.87 7.37 37.15
CA ASP A 374 -31.49 6.20 37.77
C ASP A 374 -31.12 4.91 37.03
N PRO A 375 -31.18 3.73 37.68
CA PRO A 375 -30.98 2.45 37.01
C PRO A 375 -31.90 2.29 35.79
N TRP A 376 -31.40 1.61 34.76
CA TRP A 376 -32.19 1.30 33.57
C TRP A 376 -33.34 0.34 33.90
N TYR A 377 -34.47 0.50 33.23
CA TYR A 377 -35.55 -0.46 33.16
C TYR A 377 -35.64 -1.00 31.74
N ARG A 378 -35.89 -2.30 31.60
CA ARG A 378 -36.03 -2.97 30.31
C ARG A 378 -37.42 -3.60 30.16
N LEU A 379 -38.02 -3.41 28.99
CA LEU A 379 -39.23 -4.08 28.54
C LEU A 379 -38.99 -4.69 27.16
N GLY A 380 -39.07 -6.01 27.07
CA GLY A 380 -38.87 -6.75 25.83
C GLY A 380 -38.10 -8.06 26.04
N PRO A 381 -37.82 -8.81 24.96
CA PRO A 381 -38.18 -8.48 23.58
C PRO A 381 -39.69 -8.54 23.34
N LEU A 382 -40.22 -7.54 22.63
CA LEU A 382 -41.59 -7.52 22.12
C LEU A 382 -41.58 -7.94 20.65
N MET A 383 -42.22 -9.06 20.34
CA MET A 383 -42.12 -9.69 19.03
C MET A 383 -42.92 -8.94 17.96
N ALA A 384 -42.39 -8.94 16.74
CA ALA A 384 -43.04 -8.47 15.52
C ALA A 384 -42.82 -9.50 14.39
N THR A 385 -43.51 -9.34 13.26
CA THR A 385 -43.36 -10.27 12.12
C THR A 385 -42.03 -10.09 11.38
N ASN A 386 -41.44 -8.89 11.43
CA ASN A 386 -40.16 -8.57 10.83
C ASN A 386 -39.55 -7.31 11.47
N ALA A 387 -38.27 -7.03 11.17
CA ALA A 387 -37.55 -5.84 11.64
C ALA A 387 -38.28 -4.50 11.34
N ASN A 388 -39.00 -4.39 10.22
CA ASN A 388 -39.69 -3.16 9.83
C ASN A 388 -40.88 -2.90 10.74
N GLU A 389 -41.69 -3.93 11.00
CA GLU A 389 -42.77 -3.85 11.96
C GLU A 389 -42.21 -3.59 13.36
N ALA A 390 -41.13 -4.26 13.77
CA ALA A 390 -40.50 -4.04 15.07
C ALA A 390 -40.10 -2.57 15.27
N PHE A 391 -39.55 -1.91 14.23
CA PHE A 391 -39.21 -0.49 14.27
C PHE A 391 -40.45 0.42 14.26
N ALA A 392 -41.37 0.21 13.31
CA ALA A 392 -42.49 1.12 13.04
C ALA A 392 -43.63 1.03 14.06
N LYS A 393 -43.92 -0.16 14.59
CA LYS A 393 -45.06 -0.41 15.47
C LYS A 393 -44.88 0.26 16.83
N SER A 394 -45.85 1.07 17.23
CA SER A 394 -45.97 1.50 18.62
C SER A 394 -46.63 0.39 19.44
N PHE A 395 -45.91 -0.14 20.43
CA PHE A 395 -46.43 -1.20 21.31
C PHE A 395 -47.30 -0.64 22.45
N PHE A 396 -47.17 0.66 22.73
CA PHE A 396 -47.93 1.48 23.65
C PHE A 396 -47.75 2.94 23.23
N ASP A 397 -48.42 3.90 23.88
CA ASP A 397 -48.21 5.32 23.60
C ASP A 397 -46.86 5.80 24.19
N GLU A 398 -45.82 5.84 23.35
CA GLU A 398 -44.47 6.26 23.74
C GLU A 398 -44.36 7.75 24.13
N THR A 399 -45.41 8.54 23.90
CA THR A 399 -45.45 9.98 24.22
C THR A 399 -45.99 10.28 25.61
N LYS A 400 -46.53 9.27 26.31
CA LYS A 400 -47.14 9.41 27.63
C LYS A 400 -46.20 8.94 28.75
N PRO A 401 -46.42 9.38 30.00
CA PRO A 401 -45.70 8.86 31.16
C PRO A 401 -45.84 7.33 31.26
N ILE A 402 -44.73 6.65 31.51
CA ILE A 402 -44.66 5.19 31.58
C ILE A 402 -44.98 4.72 32.99
N ASP A 403 -45.97 3.85 33.11
CA ASP A 403 -46.31 3.14 34.33
C ASP A 403 -45.52 1.83 34.38
N LEU A 404 -44.45 1.79 35.19
CA LEU A 404 -43.52 0.66 35.25
C LEU A 404 -44.15 -0.61 35.85
N ASP A 405 -45.28 -0.50 36.56
CA ASP A 405 -45.96 -1.64 37.17
C ASP A 405 -46.92 -2.34 36.19
N LYS A 406 -47.29 -1.67 35.09
CA LYS A 406 -48.20 -2.22 34.09
C LYS A 406 -47.47 -3.06 33.03
N PRO A 407 -47.91 -4.31 32.77
CA PRO A 407 -47.36 -5.11 31.69
C PRO A 407 -47.80 -4.55 30.33
N ILE A 408 -46.90 -4.64 29.35
CA ILE A 408 -47.10 -4.19 27.98
C ILE A 408 -46.75 -5.36 27.05
N GLY A 409 -47.65 -5.72 26.14
CA GLY A 409 -47.43 -6.84 25.22
C GLY A 409 -47.14 -8.17 25.94
N GLY A 410 -47.70 -8.38 27.14
CA GLY A 410 -47.45 -9.57 27.97
C GLY A 410 -46.10 -9.60 28.69
N LYS A 411 -45.28 -8.54 28.59
CA LYS A 411 -43.99 -8.40 29.28
C LYS A 411 -44.07 -7.35 30.38
N LYS A 412 -43.26 -7.50 31.42
CA LYS A 412 -43.14 -6.54 32.54
C LYS A 412 -41.83 -5.78 32.44
N TRP A 413 -41.81 -4.55 32.92
CA TRP A 413 -40.58 -3.79 33.09
C TRP A 413 -39.70 -4.46 34.15
N THR A 414 -38.43 -4.66 33.83
CA THR A 414 -37.45 -5.23 34.74
C THR A 414 -36.37 -4.21 35.03
N LYS A 415 -36.11 -3.93 36.31
CA LYS A 415 -35.00 -3.06 36.74
C LYS A 415 -33.66 -3.76 36.47
N ARG A 416 -32.76 -3.09 35.74
CA ARG A 416 -31.45 -3.59 35.31
C ARG A 416 -30.35 -2.70 35.86
N ALA A 417 -29.97 -2.93 37.12
CA ALA A 417 -28.86 -2.23 37.77
C ALA A 417 -27.47 -2.62 37.20
N ASP A 418 -27.43 -3.73 36.47
CA ASP A 418 -26.28 -4.27 35.75
C ASP A 418 -25.96 -3.49 34.46
N TYR A 419 -26.92 -2.76 33.89
CA TYR A 419 -26.70 -1.98 32.68
C TYR A 419 -25.93 -0.70 33.02
N LYS A 420 -24.72 -0.54 32.47
CA LYS A 420 -23.82 0.59 32.74
C LYS A 420 -23.67 1.48 31.52
N ASP A 421 -23.71 2.78 31.75
CA ASP A 421 -23.40 3.78 30.71
C ASP A 421 -21.94 3.64 30.27
N LYS A 422 -21.64 4.08 29.05
CA LYS A 422 -20.31 3.92 28.41
C LYS A 422 -19.89 2.47 28.16
N THR A 423 -20.79 1.49 28.32
CA THR A 423 -20.56 0.09 27.97
C THR A 423 -21.61 -0.40 26.99
N VAL A 424 -21.19 -1.21 26.01
CA VAL A 424 -22.11 -1.86 25.10
C VAL A 424 -22.84 -2.95 25.86
N THR A 425 -24.16 -2.85 25.91
CA THR A 425 -25.01 -3.82 26.60
C THR A 425 -25.75 -4.68 25.58
N PRO A 426 -25.57 -6.01 25.58
CA PRO A 426 -26.26 -6.90 24.66
C PRO A 426 -27.77 -6.99 24.98
N LEU A 427 -28.56 -7.15 23.93
CA LEU A 427 -30.00 -7.39 23.96
C LEU A 427 -30.30 -8.70 23.21
N ASP A 428 -31.52 -9.23 23.38
CA ASP A 428 -31.96 -10.47 22.75
C ASP A 428 -33.31 -10.29 22.02
N GLY A 429 -33.63 -11.27 21.16
CA GLY A 429 -34.88 -11.38 20.41
C GLY A 429 -34.77 -10.96 18.95
N ASP A 430 -34.90 -11.90 18.02
CA ASP A 430 -35.01 -11.62 16.59
C ASP A 430 -36.37 -11.04 16.24
N ASN A 431 -36.42 -10.18 15.21
CA ASN A 431 -37.63 -9.50 14.75
C ASN A 431 -38.42 -8.87 15.90
N SER A 432 -37.72 -8.17 16.80
CA SER A 432 -38.29 -7.70 18.06
C SER A 432 -37.92 -6.26 18.37
N ALA A 433 -38.66 -5.65 19.30
CA ALA A 433 -38.32 -4.36 19.89
C ALA A 433 -38.01 -4.51 21.39
N ASN A 434 -36.91 -3.89 21.82
CA ASN A 434 -36.53 -3.75 23.20
C ASN A 434 -36.65 -2.28 23.62
N TYR A 435 -37.43 -2.02 24.65
CA TYR A 435 -37.59 -0.69 25.23
C TYR A 435 -36.75 -0.56 26.49
N LEU A 436 -36.01 0.54 26.58
CA LEU A 436 -35.13 0.90 27.68
C LEU A 436 -35.57 2.25 28.23
N TYR A 437 -35.79 2.32 29.53
CA TYR A 437 -36.33 3.49 30.20
C TYR A 437 -35.49 3.86 31.40
N ARG A 438 -35.30 5.16 31.63
CA ARG A 438 -34.76 5.67 32.90
C ARG A 438 -35.17 7.12 33.13
N THR A 439 -34.90 7.59 34.35
CA THR A 439 -35.02 9.01 34.70
C THR A 439 -33.63 9.60 34.93
N LEU A 440 -33.42 10.80 34.40
CA LEU A 440 -32.25 11.64 34.61
C LEU A 440 -32.68 12.85 35.44
N THR A 441 -32.05 13.09 36.59
CA THR A 441 -32.35 14.26 37.43
C THR A 441 -31.30 15.34 37.20
N SER A 442 -31.69 16.47 36.61
CA SER A 442 -30.81 17.61 36.37
C SER A 442 -30.96 18.65 37.47
N PRO A 443 -29.86 19.22 38.02
CA PRO A 443 -29.94 20.22 39.08
C PRO A 443 -30.40 21.61 38.58
N ASN A 444 -30.33 21.86 37.28
CA ASN A 444 -30.82 23.07 36.61
C ASN A 444 -31.18 22.75 35.15
N GLU A 445 -31.84 23.67 34.46
CA GLU A 445 -32.03 23.56 33.02
C GLU A 445 -30.68 23.72 32.30
N ARG A 446 -30.31 22.76 31.45
CA ARG A 446 -29.03 22.77 30.71
C ARG A 446 -29.12 22.03 29.39
N LYS A 447 -28.37 22.51 28.40
CA LYS A 447 -28.15 21.79 27.14
C LYS A 447 -27.10 20.71 27.33
N VAL A 448 -27.34 19.54 26.78
CA VAL A 448 -26.46 18.38 26.85
C VAL A 448 -26.53 17.61 25.54
N VAL A 449 -25.50 16.85 25.25
CA VAL A 449 -25.46 15.91 24.13
C VAL A 449 -25.61 14.49 24.67
N PHE A 450 -26.55 13.76 24.08
CA PHE A 450 -26.69 12.32 24.25
C PHE A 450 -26.00 11.60 23.10
N TYR A 451 -25.22 10.58 23.45
CA TYR A 451 -24.52 9.73 22.51
C TYR A 451 -25.09 8.32 22.62
N PHE A 452 -25.50 7.77 21.49
CA PHE A 452 -26.17 6.49 21.41
C PHE A 452 -25.40 5.50 20.53
N GLY A 453 -25.57 4.22 20.82
CA GLY A 453 -25.29 3.13 19.90
C GLY A 453 -26.44 2.15 19.90
N SER A 454 -26.72 1.56 18.75
CA SER A 454 -27.80 0.59 18.55
C SER A 454 -27.40 -0.49 17.57
N ASP A 455 -27.97 -1.67 17.79
CA ASP A 455 -27.97 -2.82 16.89
C ASP A 455 -29.39 -3.42 16.97
N ASP A 456 -30.29 -3.15 16.03
CA ASP A 456 -30.14 -2.43 14.77
C ASP A 456 -30.54 -0.94 14.88
N GLY A 457 -31.80 -0.62 14.57
CA GLY A 457 -32.32 0.74 14.55
C GLY A 457 -32.77 1.23 15.91
N ILE A 458 -32.95 2.55 16.00
CA ILE A 458 -33.18 3.25 17.27
C ILE A 458 -34.26 4.32 17.13
N ARG A 459 -35.12 4.43 18.14
CA ARG A 459 -35.98 5.60 18.38
C ARG A 459 -35.84 6.04 19.82
N VAL A 460 -35.82 7.34 20.07
CA VAL A 460 -35.57 7.90 21.40
C VAL A 460 -36.55 9.03 21.68
N TRP A 461 -37.12 9.01 22.88
CA TRP A 461 -37.97 10.05 23.43
C TRP A 461 -37.38 10.61 24.71
N LEU A 462 -37.42 11.93 24.83
CA LEU A 462 -37.09 12.67 26.05
C LEU A 462 -38.34 13.43 26.51
N ASN A 463 -38.81 13.17 27.72
CA ASN A 463 -40.02 13.78 28.28
C ASN A 463 -41.25 13.61 27.37
N GLY A 464 -41.38 12.44 26.72
CA GLY A 464 -42.47 12.10 25.79
C GLY A 464 -42.34 12.71 24.39
N ARG A 465 -41.32 13.53 24.11
CA ARG A 465 -41.04 14.07 22.77
C ARG A 465 -39.99 13.21 22.07
N GLU A 466 -40.26 12.78 20.83
CA GLU A 466 -39.26 12.08 20.02
C GLU A 466 -38.11 13.02 19.68
N ILE A 467 -36.88 12.65 20.06
CA ILE A 467 -35.65 13.42 19.83
C ILE A 467 -34.75 12.78 18.76
N HIS A 468 -34.95 11.49 18.48
CA HIS A 468 -34.14 10.75 17.51
C HIS A 468 -34.91 9.55 16.96
N SER A 469 -34.74 9.28 15.67
CA SER A 469 -35.38 8.16 14.98
C SER A 469 -34.56 7.79 13.76
N LEU A 470 -33.96 6.60 13.78
CA LEU A 470 -33.11 6.11 12.69
C LEU A 470 -33.33 4.62 12.48
N ARG A 471 -33.89 4.27 11.31
CA ARG A 471 -34.01 2.89 10.86
C ARG A 471 -32.78 2.51 10.04
N VAL A 472 -31.94 1.65 10.59
CA VAL A 472 -30.70 1.19 9.97
C VAL A 472 -30.38 -0.22 10.46
N GLY A 473 -29.78 -1.06 9.62
CA GLY A 473 -29.17 -2.31 10.05
C GLY A 473 -27.68 -2.10 10.29
N ARG A 474 -27.18 -2.28 11.51
CA ARG A 474 -25.78 -2.00 11.86
C ARG A 474 -25.39 -2.65 13.20
N PRO A 475 -24.10 -2.99 13.39
CA PRO A 475 -23.62 -3.36 14.70
C PRO A 475 -23.59 -2.18 15.67
N VAL A 476 -23.77 -2.47 16.96
CA VAL A 476 -23.66 -1.48 18.03
C VAL A 476 -22.22 -1.02 18.16
N ARG A 477 -22.01 0.30 18.09
CA ARG A 477 -20.72 0.95 18.39
C ARG A 477 -20.95 2.15 19.29
N PRO A 478 -19.98 2.48 20.16
CA PRO A 478 -20.00 3.74 20.91
C PRO A 478 -20.18 4.94 19.99
N ASP A 479 -21.04 5.88 20.41
CA ASP A 479 -21.22 7.19 19.78
C ASP A 479 -21.64 7.17 18.29
N ASN A 480 -22.30 6.10 17.84
CA ASN A 480 -22.88 5.99 16.49
C ASN A 480 -23.79 7.17 16.14
N ASP A 481 -24.62 7.61 17.10
CA ASP A 481 -25.50 8.77 16.97
C ASP A 481 -25.25 9.78 18.08
N ARG A 482 -25.44 11.07 17.78
CA ARG A 482 -25.38 12.17 18.75
C ARG A 482 -26.58 13.10 18.59
N VAL A 483 -27.16 13.53 19.71
CA VAL A 483 -28.36 14.37 19.73
C VAL A 483 -28.19 15.44 20.82
N GLU A 484 -28.27 16.71 20.43
CA GLU A 484 -28.32 17.83 21.38
C GLU A 484 -29.74 17.96 21.93
N VAL A 485 -29.85 18.02 23.26
CA VAL A 485 -31.12 18.13 23.98
C VAL A 485 -31.01 19.10 25.14
N THR A 486 -32.14 19.68 25.55
CA THR A 486 -32.23 20.47 26.78
C THR A 486 -32.85 19.63 27.87
N LEU A 487 -32.10 19.38 28.95
CA LEU A 487 -32.65 18.84 30.19
C LEU A 487 -33.30 19.96 30.98
N ARG A 488 -34.53 19.74 31.45
CA ARG A 488 -35.21 20.63 32.39
C ARG A 488 -34.64 20.44 33.79
N GLU A 489 -34.75 21.45 34.63
CA GLU A 489 -34.50 21.28 36.07
C GLU A 489 -35.42 20.19 36.64
N GLY A 490 -34.86 19.31 37.48
CA GLY A 490 -35.57 18.17 38.05
C GLY A 490 -35.55 16.92 37.15
N ALA A 491 -36.64 16.15 37.20
CA ALA A 491 -36.71 14.83 36.55
C ALA A 491 -36.97 14.92 35.04
N ASN A 492 -36.15 14.23 34.26
CA ASN A 492 -36.28 14.06 32.82
C ASN A 492 -36.36 12.58 32.47
N THR A 493 -37.38 12.18 31.73
CA THR A 493 -37.60 10.77 31.38
C THR A 493 -37.02 10.45 30.01
N LEU A 494 -36.17 9.43 29.92
CA LEU A 494 -35.53 8.96 28.70
C LEU A 494 -36.08 7.58 28.36
N LEU A 495 -36.70 7.45 27.18
CA LEU A 495 -37.18 6.21 26.63
C LEU A 495 -36.45 5.93 25.31
N MET A 496 -35.93 4.73 25.15
CA MET A 496 -35.23 4.30 23.94
C MET A 496 -35.83 2.98 23.48
N LYS A 497 -36.07 2.86 22.18
CA LYS A 497 -36.54 1.65 21.51
C LYS A 497 -35.45 1.19 20.56
N ILE A 498 -34.95 -0.03 20.77
CA ILE A 498 -34.01 -0.70 19.88
C ILE A 498 -34.76 -1.81 19.15
N ASN A 499 -34.80 -1.77 17.83
CA ASN A 499 -35.33 -2.88 17.05
C ASN A 499 -34.19 -3.81 16.64
N ASN A 500 -34.46 -5.11 16.55
CA ASN A 500 -33.54 -6.11 16.03
C ASN A 500 -34.18 -6.83 14.84
N GLY A 501 -33.43 -7.03 13.76
CA GLY A 501 -33.84 -7.91 12.67
C GLY A 501 -33.50 -9.36 12.96
N TYR A 502 -32.22 -9.70 12.95
CA TYR A 502 -31.73 -11.06 13.18
C TYR A 502 -30.32 -11.04 13.76
N GLY A 503 -30.05 -11.90 14.74
CA GLY A 503 -28.72 -12.08 15.31
C GLY A 503 -28.51 -11.25 16.59
N ALA A 504 -27.24 -10.90 16.85
CA ALA A 504 -26.87 -10.13 18.04
C ALA A 504 -27.51 -8.74 17.98
N SER A 505 -27.94 -8.22 19.13
CA SER A 505 -28.45 -6.86 19.26
C SER A 505 -27.89 -6.22 20.53
N GLY A 506 -27.98 -4.90 20.63
CA GLY A 506 -27.39 -4.19 21.76
C GLY A 506 -27.64 -2.69 21.73
N PHE A 507 -27.32 -2.05 22.86
CA PHE A 507 -27.38 -0.60 22.97
C PHE A 507 -26.16 -0.05 23.71
N TYR A 508 -25.92 1.24 23.49
CA TYR A 508 -24.92 2.03 24.18
C TYR A 508 -25.49 3.42 24.48
N PHE A 509 -25.18 3.97 25.65
CA PHE A 509 -25.55 5.33 26.02
C PHE A 509 -24.43 6.00 26.81
N ARG A 510 -24.13 7.26 26.48
CA ARG A 510 -23.47 8.20 27.39
C ARG A 510 -24.03 9.61 27.19
N THR A 511 -23.81 10.47 28.17
CA THR A 511 -24.12 11.89 28.09
C THR A 511 -22.92 12.71 28.55
N ASP A 512 -22.77 13.91 28.00
CA ASP A 512 -21.79 14.91 28.44
C ASP A 512 -22.32 15.84 29.55
N ALA A 513 -23.50 15.55 30.11
CA ALA A 513 -24.18 16.35 31.12
C ALA A 513 -23.35 16.58 32.41
N ASN A 514 -22.38 15.69 32.66
CA ASN A 514 -21.42 15.77 33.76
C ASN A 514 -20.00 15.91 33.19
N LEU A 515 -19.10 16.57 33.92
CA LEU A 515 -17.69 16.72 33.53
C LEU A 515 -17.03 15.37 33.17
N ALA A 516 -17.29 14.32 33.95
CA ALA A 516 -16.77 12.98 33.71
C ALA A 516 -17.30 12.33 32.40
N GLY A 517 -18.38 12.85 31.82
CA GLY A 517 -18.97 12.40 30.56
C GLY A 517 -18.59 13.25 29.35
N ALA A 518 -17.99 14.42 29.58
CA ALA A 518 -17.70 15.41 28.56
C ALA A 518 -16.36 15.20 27.83
N GLY A 519 -15.61 14.15 28.18
CA GLY A 519 -14.37 13.78 27.48
C GLY A 519 -13.18 14.68 27.78
N LEU A 520 -13.25 15.52 28.83
CA LEU A 520 -12.13 16.34 29.27
C LEU A 520 -11.05 15.51 29.99
N PRO A 521 -9.76 15.83 29.81
CA PRO A 521 -8.71 15.33 30.68
C PRO A 521 -8.97 15.75 32.14
N GLU A 522 -8.64 14.87 33.09
CA GLU A 522 -8.93 15.12 34.51
C GLU A 522 -8.29 16.42 35.04
N LYS A 523 -7.11 16.79 34.52
CA LYS A 523 -6.45 18.06 34.84
C LYS A 523 -7.32 19.27 34.49
N VAL A 524 -7.97 19.25 33.33
CA VAL A 524 -8.87 20.33 32.86
C VAL A 524 -10.21 20.27 33.61
N ALA A 525 -10.76 19.06 33.80
CA ALA A 525 -11.99 18.87 34.57
C ALA A 525 -11.86 19.36 36.02
N ALA A 526 -10.70 19.18 36.66
CA ALA A 526 -10.43 19.68 38.00
C ALA A 526 -10.47 21.20 38.09
N ILE A 527 -10.05 21.91 37.04
CA ILE A 527 -10.12 23.38 36.99
C ILE A 527 -11.58 23.85 36.95
N PHE A 528 -12.45 23.15 36.23
CA PHE A 528 -13.87 23.47 36.20
C PHE A 528 -14.58 23.26 37.55
N ARG A 529 -14.04 22.42 38.44
CA ARG A 529 -14.54 22.25 39.82
C ARG A 529 -14.19 23.44 40.73
N VAL A 530 -13.27 24.30 40.32
CA VAL A 530 -12.97 25.58 40.99
C VAL A 530 -13.88 26.66 40.42
N ALA A 531 -14.50 27.44 41.31
CA ALA A 531 -15.37 28.54 40.91
C ALA A 531 -14.62 29.52 39.98
N PRO A 532 -15.24 30.04 38.91
CA PRO A 532 -14.55 30.89 37.93
C PRO A 532 -13.80 32.10 38.54
N ALA A 533 -14.33 32.68 39.62
CA ALA A 533 -13.72 33.80 40.34
C ALA A 533 -12.46 33.40 41.14
N GLU A 534 -12.33 32.13 41.51
CA GLU A 534 -11.26 31.60 42.36
C GLU A 534 -10.14 30.93 41.55
N ARG A 535 -10.26 30.85 40.22
CA ARG A 535 -9.24 30.26 39.36
C ARG A 535 -7.96 31.10 39.36
N THR A 536 -6.82 30.46 39.51
CA THR A 536 -5.49 31.09 39.36
C THR A 536 -5.20 31.46 37.90
N GLU A 537 -4.19 32.30 37.65
CA GLU A 537 -3.78 32.65 36.29
C GLU A 537 -3.29 31.41 35.52
N GLU A 538 -2.57 30.51 36.19
CA GLU A 538 -2.09 29.25 35.61
C GLU A 538 -3.27 28.35 35.20
N GLN A 539 -4.32 28.30 36.01
CA GLN A 539 -5.53 27.53 35.69
C GLN A 539 -6.28 28.13 34.49
N ARG A 540 -6.35 29.46 34.37
CA ARG A 540 -6.96 30.11 33.19
C ARG A 540 -6.13 29.84 31.93
N ALA A 541 -4.80 29.94 32.03
CA ALA A 541 -3.89 29.66 30.92
C ALA A 541 -4.00 28.20 30.45
N GLU A 542 -4.13 27.24 31.36
CA GLU A 542 -4.33 25.82 31.02
C GLU A 542 -5.64 25.59 30.25
N LEU A 543 -6.74 26.26 30.66
CA LEU A 543 -8.02 26.19 29.95
C LEU A 543 -7.90 26.76 28.54
N THR A 544 -7.28 27.93 28.38
CA THR A 544 -7.04 28.55 27.07
C THR A 544 -6.16 27.65 26.19
N ALA A 545 -5.08 27.10 26.73
CA ALA A 545 -4.18 26.21 25.98
C ALA A 545 -4.90 24.93 25.54
N TYR A 546 -5.71 24.33 26.42
CA TYR A 546 -6.51 23.17 26.07
C TYR A 546 -7.54 23.50 24.99
N PHE A 547 -8.31 24.57 25.17
CA PHE A 547 -9.36 24.99 24.23
C PHE A 547 -8.78 25.24 22.83
N ARG A 548 -7.75 26.09 22.73
CA ARG A 548 -7.06 26.35 21.45
C ARG A 548 -6.45 25.07 20.87
N GLY A 549 -5.86 24.21 21.70
CA GLY A 549 -5.28 22.93 21.29
C GLY A 549 -6.29 21.92 20.74
N THR A 550 -7.59 22.06 21.03
CA THR A 550 -8.62 21.21 20.43
C THR A 550 -9.02 21.65 19.03
N ASP A 551 -8.76 22.90 18.65
CA ASP A 551 -9.08 23.44 17.33
C ASP A 551 -8.09 22.89 16.27
N ALA A 552 -8.62 22.42 15.14
CA ALA A 552 -7.82 21.77 14.09
C ALA A 552 -7.02 22.79 13.28
N GLU A 553 -7.57 23.97 13.05
CA GLU A 553 -6.94 25.05 12.29
C GLU A 553 -5.79 25.65 13.10
N TYR A 554 -6.02 25.96 14.39
CA TYR A 554 -4.98 26.44 15.30
C TYR A 554 -3.80 25.47 15.39
N ARG A 555 -4.05 24.16 15.57
CA ARG A 555 -2.98 23.16 15.63
C ARG A 555 -2.15 23.10 14.35
N LYS A 556 -2.79 23.24 13.19
CA LYS A 556 -2.11 23.24 11.90
C LYS A 556 -1.20 24.47 11.78
N LEU A 557 -1.76 25.67 11.97
CA LEU A 557 -1.02 26.94 11.88
C LEU A 557 0.08 27.06 12.93
N ALA A 558 -0.15 26.58 14.16
CA ALA A 558 0.87 26.58 15.21
C ALA A 558 2.08 25.70 14.83
N LYS A 559 1.85 24.55 14.17
CA LYS A 559 2.92 23.70 13.66
C LYS A 559 3.69 24.38 12.52
N GLU A 560 2.97 25.04 11.60
CA GLU A 560 3.57 25.78 10.48
C GLU A 560 4.40 26.97 10.98
N LEU A 561 3.87 27.75 11.93
CA LEU A 561 4.57 28.88 12.54
C LEU A 561 5.90 28.45 13.17
N LEU A 562 5.91 27.37 13.95
CA LEU A 562 7.13 26.83 14.55
C LEU A 562 8.19 26.45 13.50
N ILE A 563 7.77 25.94 12.34
CA ILE A 563 8.68 25.62 11.23
C ILE A 563 9.26 26.90 10.64
N HIS A 564 8.42 27.90 10.37
CA HIS A 564 8.86 29.19 9.82
C HIS A 564 9.80 29.92 10.78
N GLU A 565 9.49 29.95 12.08
CA GLU A 565 10.36 30.55 13.11
C GLU A 565 11.72 29.86 13.20
N ARG A 566 11.72 28.52 13.19
CA ARG A 566 12.96 27.73 13.17
C ARG A 566 13.79 28.01 11.92
N ASN A 567 13.15 28.08 10.76
CA ASN A 567 13.80 28.35 9.48
C ASN A 567 14.41 29.76 9.47
N ALA A 568 13.65 30.78 9.89
CA ALA A 568 14.12 32.16 10.01
C ALA A 568 15.31 32.29 10.98
N ALA A 569 15.33 31.50 12.06
CA ALA A 569 16.45 31.47 12.99
C ALA A 569 17.73 30.83 12.42
N ASN A 570 17.64 30.04 11.34
CA ASN A 570 18.78 29.32 10.78
C ASN A 570 18.79 29.32 9.23
N PRO A 571 18.95 30.49 8.59
CA PRO A 571 18.91 30.62 7.12
C PRO A 571 19.99 29.78 6.43
N ARG A 572 21.15 29.62 7.07
CA ARG A 572 22.24 28.77 6.57
C ARG A 572 21.85 27.30 6.47
N LEU A 573 21.12 26.78 7.45
CA LEU A 573 20.59 25.42 7.41
C LEU A 573 19.55 25.27 6.30
N VAL A 574 18.67 26.26 6.11
CA VAL A 574 17.67 26.23 5.04
C VAL A 574 18.35 26.22 3.66
N GLY A 575 19.35 27.06 3.42
CA GLY A 575 20.10 27.02 2.16
C GLY A 575 20.82 25.68 1.92
N ALA A 576 21.29 25.00 2.97
CA ALA A 576 21.82 23.65 2.86
C ALA A 576 20.73 22.59 2.58
N GLN A 577 19.53 22.75 3.15
CA GLN A 577 18.38 21.90 2.86
C GLN A 577 17.93 22.07 1.40
N ASP A 578 17.89 23.30 0.89
CA ASP A 578 17.59 23.60 -0.52
C ASP A 578 18.64 23.01 -1.46
N LEU A 579 19.93 23.09 -1.09
CA LEU A 579 20.99 22.42 -1.83
C LEU A 579 20.79 20.90 -1.84
N ALA A 580 20.49 20.28 -0.70
CA ALA A 580 20.23 18.85 -0.63
C ALA A 580 19.04 18.45 -1.51
N TRP A 581 17.97 19.25 -1.48
CA TRP A 581 16.80 19.08 -2.32
C TRP A 581 17.16 19.14 -3.81
N ALA A 582 17.95 20.13 -4.23
CA ALA A 582 18.37 20.30 -5.61
C ALA A 582 19.25 19.12 -6.09
N LEU A 583 20.14 18.62 -5.23
CA LEU A 583 21.00 17.48 -5.54
C LEU A 583 20.20 16.17 -5.64
N ILE A 584 19.26 15.92 -4.73
CA ILE A 584 18.40 14.72 -4.73
C ILE A 584 17.44 14.73 -5.93
N ASN A 585 16.95 15.90 -6.34
CA ASN A 585 16.08 16.03 -7.52
C ASN A 585 16.86 16.10 -8.84
N SER A 586 18.19 15.95 -8.83
CA SER A 586 18.99 15.94 -10.04
C SER A 586 18.94 14.59 -10.76
N PRO A 587 19.07 14.56 -12.10
CA PRO A 587 19.18 13.31 -12.85
C PRO A 587 20.31 12.41 -12.34
N ALA A 588 21.43 12.99 -11.91
CA ALA A 588 22.58 12.26 -11.38
C ALA A 588 22.31 11.48 -10.09
N PHE A 589 21.27 11.85 -9.33
CA PHE A 589 20.83 11.11 -8.15
C PHE A 589 19.76 10.07 -8.49
N ILE A 590 18.80 10.45 -9.33
CA ILE A 590 17.60 9.66 -9.63
C ILE A 590 17.90 8.48 -10.56
N PHE A 591 18.85 8.67 -11.48
CA PHE A 591 19.20 7.69 -12.49
C PHE A 591 20.56 7.06 -12.18
N ASN A 592 20.62 5.74 -12.32
CA ASN A 592 21.88 5.05 -12.42
C ASN A 592 22.51 5.38 -13.78
N ARG A 593 23.72 5.96 -13.69
CA ARG A 593 24.63 6.41 -14.75
C ARG A 593 24.30 7.76 -15.34
#